data_AF-A0A0F9ALJ2-F1
#
_entry.id   AF-A0A0F9ALJ2-F1
#
_cell.length_a   1.000
_cell.length_b   1.000
_cell.length_c   1.000
_cell.angle_alpha   90.00
_cell.angle_beta   90.00
_cell.angle_gamma   90.00
#
_symmetry.space_group_name_H-M   'P 1'
#
loop_
_entity.id
_entity.type
_entity.pdbx_description
1 polymer ?
#
loop_
_entity_poly.entity_id
_entity_poly.type
_entity_poly.pdbx_seq_one_letter_code
_entity_poly.pdbx_strand_id
1 'polypeptide(L)'
;MKENFFRSMTWMHTWVGLLVCWLLYLIFYAGTLSFFRDEMTLWNQPALHNVQAPEQRVAQQRSQIISGINYLQNAAPESTLWGIYLPTERKPQLNYAYEKPRPEGKRFGGWQDHNINPQTGDEIAQTRDTRGGNFFYRLHFDLHYIDVRTARWIVCFASLFMLVALISGVVIHKRIFKDMFSFRANKGSRSWLDGHNVSSVLALPFHLMITYTGLITLIFMLFPYPAMTAYEDGVRGLFNDVLPTNVRSKSSPESAPLAGIEGILDQVYTNWPNADLTQISIRDPNKASATITVRASTGTQVRDQTPTLLFNGVDG
;
A
#
# COMPACT_ATOMS: atom_id res chain seq x y z
N MET A 1 -47.06 -1.76 10.36
CA MET A 1 -45.59 -1.72 10.57
C MET A 1 -44.77 -1.90 9.27
N LYS A 2 -45.09 -2.85 8.39
CA LYS A 2 -44.29 -3.13 7.17
C LYS A 2 -44.19 -1.96 6.16
N GLU A 3 -45.27 -1.21 5.91
CA GLU A 3 -45.23 -0.08 4.97
C GLU A 3 -44.34 1.07 5.43
N ASN A 4 -44.35 1.38 6.73
CA ASN A 4 -43.48 2.41 7.31
C ASN A 4 -41.99 2.03 7.20
N PHE A 5 -41.65 0.75 7.34
CA PHE A 5 -40.26 0.29 7.24
C PHE A 5 -39.68 0.50 5.82
N PHE A 6 -40.38 0.04 4.78
CA PHE A 6 -39.89 0.23 3.39
C PHE A 6 -39.82 1.71 3.00
N ARG A 7 -40.80 2.51 3.43
CA ARG A 7 -40.80 3.96 3.18
C ARG A 7 -39.61 4.66 3.83
N SER A 8 -39.30 4.32 5.08
CA SER A 8 -38.12 4.84 5.78
C SER A 8 -36.82 4.39 5.11
N MET A 9 -36.75 3.14 4.65
CA MET A 9 -35.56 2.60 3.98
C MET A 9 -35.32 3.26 2.62
N THR A 10 -36.38 3.51 1.85
CA THR A 10 -36.31 4.28 0.59
C THR A 10 -35.83 5.70 0.86
N TRP A 11 -36.39 6.37 1.86
CA TRP A 11 -35.96 7.72 2.24
C TRP A 11 -34.47 7.74 2.61
N MET A 12 -34.03 6.81 3.45
CA MET A 12 -32.62 6.72 3.86
C MET A 12 -31.71 6.45 2.67
N HIS A 13 -32.03 5.48 1.81
CA HIS A 13 -31.25 5.17 0.62
C HIS A 13 -31.08 6.40 -0.29
N THR A 14 -32.18 7.11 -0.59
CA THR A 14 -32.16 8.28 -1.46
C THR A 14 -31.31 9.41 -0.87
N TRP A 15 -31.55 9.79 0.38
CA TRP A 15 -30.89 10.96 0.96
C TRP A 15 -29.44 10.69 1.32
N VAL A 16 -29.16 9.54 1.93
CA VAL A 16 -27.78 9.17 2.27
C VAL A 16 -26.96 9.06 0.99
N GLY A 17 -27.48 8.34 -0.02
CA GLY A 17 -26.81 8.20 -1.32
C GLY A 17 -26.54 9.55 -1.99
N LEU A 18 -27.54 10.43 -2.04
CA LEU A 18 -27.42 11.75 -2.66
C LEU A 18 -26.43 12.67 -1.93
N LEU A 19 -26.38 12.63 -0.61
CA LEU A 19 -25.50 13.50 0.18
C LEU A 19 -24.02 13.17 -0.03
N VAL A 20 -23.68 11.89 -0.17
CA VAL A 20 -22.28 11.47 -0.31
C VAL A 20 -21.86 11.14 -1.74
N CYS A 21 -22.75 11.17 -2.72
CA CYS A 21 -22.47 10.65 -4.08
C CYS A 21 -21.25 11.31 -4.75
N TRP A 22 -21.10 12.64 -4.65
CA TRP A 22 -19.99 13.36 -5.28
C TRP A 22 -18.64 13.04 -4.63
N LEU A 23 -18.64 12.90 -3.31
CA LEU A 23 -17.45 12.50 -2.57
C LEU A 23 -17.08 11.06 -2.87
N LEU A 24 -18.05 10.13 -2.85
CA LEU A 24 -17.83 8.74 -3.23
C LEU A 24 -17.35 8.61 -4.67
N TYR A 25 -17.89 9.41 -5.59
CA TYR A 25 -17.42 9.45 -6.98
C TYR A 25 -15.93 9.79 -7.06
N LEU A 26 -15.49 10.85 -6.36
CA LEU A 26 -14.07 11.22 -6.30
C LEU A 26 -13.21 10.09 -5.72
N ILE A 27 -13.65 9.51 -4.60
CA ILE A 27 -12.95 8.41 -3.92
C ILE A 27 -12.83 7.21 -4.85
N PHE A 28 -13.90 6.78 -5.50
CA PHE A 28 -13.87 5.64 -6.41
C PHE A 28 -13.06 5.92 -7.66
N TYR A 29 -13.18 7.12 -8.24
CA TYR A 29 -12.38 7.53 -9.38
C TYR A 29 -10.88 7.45 -9.06
N ALA A 30 -10.46 8.04 -7.94
CA ALA A 30 -9.07 7.98 -7.47
C ALA A 30 -8.64 6.54 -7.13
N GLY A 31 -9.53 5.74 -6.53
CA GLY A 31 -9.30 4.35 -6.20
C GLY A 31 -9.09 3.48 -7.46
N THR A 32 -9.91 3.65 -8.49
CA THR A 32 -9.78 2.95 -9.77
C THR A 32 -8.44 3.28 -10.44
N LEU A 33 -8.04 4.55 -10.44
CA LEU A 33 -6.73 4.93 -10.98
C LEU A 33 -5.58 4.34 -10.15
N SER A 34 -5.75 4.16 -8.84
CA SER A 34 -4.71 3.62 -7.96
C SER A 34 -4.28 2.19 -8.30
N PHE A 35 -5.08 1.44 -9.07
CA PHE A 35 -4.66 0.13 -9.60
C PHE A 35 -3.48 0.25 -10.57
N PHE A 36 -3.36 1.38 -11.27
CA PHE A 36 -2.28 1.67 -12.23
C PHE A 36 -1.21 2.58 -11.62
N ARG A 37 -1.03 2.51 -10.29
CA ARG A 37 -0.16 3.44 -9.54
C ARG A 37 1.28 3.37 -10.04
N ASP A 38 1.82 2.18 -10.23
CA ASP A 38 3.22 2.00 -10.62
C ASP A 38 3.40 2.40 -12.10
N GLU A 39 2.47 2.04 -12.98
CA GLU A 39 2.47 2.36 -14.41
C GLU A 39 2.37 3.87 -14.63
N MET A 40 1.48 4.56 -13.92
CA MET A 40 1.39 6.03 -13.96
C MET A 40 2.65 6.69 -13.39
N THR A 41 3.27 6.10 -12.36
CA THR A 41 4.52 6.62 -11.80
C THR A 41 5.65 6.48 -12.81
N LEU A 42 5.79 5.31 -13.45
CA LEU A 42 6.75 5.05 -14.51
C LEU A 42 6.53 5.97 -15.71
N TRP A 43 5.29 6.15 -16.16
CA TRP A 43 4.95 7.07 -17.25
C TRP A 43 5.41 8.51 -16.97
N ASN A 44 5.32 8.93 -15.71
CA ASN A 44 5.81 10.24 -15.26
C ASN A 44 7.34 10.32 -15.04
N GLN A 45 8.09 9.25 -15.31
CA GLN A 45 9.56 9.18 -15.14
C GLN A 45 10.26 8.69 -16.42
N PRO A 46 10.42 9.54 -17.46
CA PRO A 46 10.98 9.12 -18.76
C PRO A 46 12.39 8.56 -18.71
N ALA A 47 13.20 8.93 -17.72
CA ALA A 47 14.53 8.36 -17.51
C ALA A 47 14.51 6.83 -17.31
N LEU A 48 13.37 6.25 -16.93
CA LEU A 48 13.20 4.82 -16.70
C LEU A 48 12.55 4.08 -17.89
N HIS A 49 12.09 4.77 -18.94
CA HIS A 49 11.30 4.13 -20.02
C HIS A 49 12.08 3.11 -20.85
N ASN A 50 13.41 3.25 -20.92
CA ASN A 50 14.30 2.33 -21.63
C ASN A 50 14.93 1.27 -20.71
N VAL A 51 14.50 1.20 -19.45
CA VAL A 51 15.01 0.24 -18.47
C VAL A 51 14.09 -0.97 -18.45
N GLN A 52 14.67 -2.15 -18.53
CA GLN A 52 13.94 -3.42 -18.49
C GLN A 52 14.43 -4.27 -17.33
N ALA A 53 13.51 -5.01 -16.71
CA ALA A 53 13.87 -5.99 -15.69
C ALA A 53 14.68 -7.13 -16.35
N PRO A 54 15.70 -7.70 -15.68
CA PRO A 54 16.47 -8.81 -16.24
C PRO A 54 15.62 -10.08 -16.38
N GLU A 55 15.75 -10.81 -17.49
CA GLU A 55 15.05 -12.10 -17.70
C GLU A 55 15.44 -13.14 -16.64
N GLN A 56 16.72 -13.18 -16.28
CA GLN A 56 17.25 -14.06 -15.23
C GLN A 56 17.44 -13.30 -13.91
N ARG A 57 16.42 -12.57 -13.48
CA ARG A 57 16.47 -11.72 -12.27
C ARG A 57 17.06 -12.46 -11.06
N VAL A 58 16.52 -13.63 -10.70
CA VAL A 58 16.92 -14.38 -9.48
C VAL A 58 18.43 -14.69 -9.47
N ALA A 59 19.00 -15.06 -10.62
CA ALA A 59 20.42 -15.35 -10.74
C ALA A 59 21.32 -14.14 -10.50
N GLN A 60 20.82 -12.92 -10.77
CA GLN A 60 21.56 -11.66 -10.61
C GLN A 60 21.36 -11.01 -9.23
N GLN A 61 20.37 -11.43 -8.44
CA GLN A 61 20.04 -10.79 -7.17
C GLN A 61 21.21 -10.77 -6.20
N ARG A 62 21.96 -11.88 -6.09
CA ARG A 62 23.09 -11.99 -5.18
C ARG A 62 24.15 -10.92 -5.45
N SER A 63 24.59 -10.77 -6.71
CA SER A 63 25.61 -9.78 -7.07
C SER A 63 25.09 -8.35 -6.96
N GLN A 64 23.82 -8.10 -7.28
CA GLN A 64 23.16 -6.80 -7.12
C GLN A 64 23.08 -6.39 -5.64
N ILE A 65 22.74 -7.31 -4.74
CA ILE A 65 22.69 -7.05 -3.30
C ILE A 65 24.08 -6.70 -2.76
N ILE A 66 25.09 -7.50 -3.08
CA ILE A 66 26.47 -7.27 -2.62
C ILE A 66 26.96 -5.89 -3.11
N SER A 67 26.73 -5.58 -4.38
CA SER A 67 27.09 -4.29 -4.98
C SER A 67 26.35 -3.12 -4.31
N GLY A 68 25.08 -3.30 -3.98
CA GLY A 68 24.27 -2.31 -3.27
C GLY A 68 24.80 -2.00 -1.87
N ILE A 69 25.15 -3.03 -1.09
CA ILE A 69 25.75 -2.83 0.23
C ILE A 69 27.09 -2.11 0.12
N ASN A 70 27.95 -2.53 -0.82
CA ASN A 70 29.24 -1.86 -1.05
C ASN A 70 29.07 -0.38 -1.44
N TYR A 71 28.11 -0.07 -2.30
CA TYR A 71 27.77 1.32 -2.63
C TYR A 71 27.30 2.09 -1.40
N LEU A 72 26.35 1.55 -0.64
CA LEU A 72 25.74 2.22 0.52
C LEU A 72 26.74 2.44 1.66
N GLN A 73 27.66 1.49 1.87
CA GLN A 73 28.76 1.62 2.83
C GLN A 73 29.64 2.84 2.53
N ASN A 74 29.87 3.14 1.25
CA ASN A 74 30.70 4.26 0.83
C ASN A 74 29.89 5.57 0.75
N ALA A 75 28.67 5.52 0.23
CA ALA A 75 27.85 6.69 -0.03
C ALA A 75 27.20 7.26 1.23
N ALA A 76 26.80 6.40 2.17
CA ALA A 76 26.06 6.82 3.36
C ALA A 76 26.30 5.91 4.59
N PRO A 77 27.56 5.76 5.05
CA PRO A 77 27.92 4.90 6.20
C PRO A 77 27.14 5.24 7.49
N GLU A 78 26.81 6.52 7.67
CA GLU A 78 26.15 7.08 8.86
C GLU A 78 24.61 7.12 8.75
N SER A 79 24.03 6.63 7.65
CA SER A 79 22.58 6.61 7.49
C SER A 79 21.92 5.68 8.53
N THR A 80 20.74 6.03 9.02
CA THR A 80 19.96 5.15 9.92
C THR A 80 19.24 4.04 9.19
N LEU A 81 19.14 4.11 7.86
CA LEU A 81 18.42 3.14 7.07
C LEU A 81 18.95 3.08 5.64
N TRP A 82 19.26 1.87 5.20
CA TRP A 82 19.51 1.52 3.82
C TRP A 82 18.40 0.64 3.27
N GLY A 83 18.12 0.80 1.98
CA GLY A 83 17.21 -0.03 1.21
C GLY A 83 17.84 -0.40 -0.12
N ILE A 84 17.79 -1.69 -0.44
CA ILE A 84 18.14 -2.23 -1.74
C ILE A 84 16.85 -2.80 -2.32
N TYR A 85 16.35 -2.18 -3.39
CA TYR A 85 15.12 -2.55 -4.05
C TYR A 85 15.45 -3.19 -5.39
N LEU A 86 15.15 -4.49 -5.49
CA LEU A 86 15.51 -5.30 -6.64
C LEU A 86 14.50 -5.08 -7.79
N PRO A 87 14.94 -5.08 -9.06
CA PRO A 87 14.08 -4.86 -10.22
C PRO A 87 12.87 -5.77 -10.23
N THR A 88 11.69 -5.28 -10.58
CA THR A 88 10.47 -6.08 -10.80
C THR A 88 9.86 -5.71 -12.14
N GLU A 89 8.87 -6.47 -12.61
CA GLU A 89 8.16 -6.12 -13.86
C GLU A 89 7.57 -4.71 -13.84
N ARG A 90 7.05 -4.26 -12.69
CA ARG A 90 6.45 -2.92 -12.54
C ARG A 90 7.44 -1.82 -12.15
N LYS A 91 8.63 -2.19 -11.70
CA LYS A 91 9.71 -1.27 -11.30
C LYS A 91 11.03 -1.82 -11.85
N PRO A 92 11.34 -1.56 -13.12
CA PRO A 92 12.39 -2.27 -13.84
C PRO A 92 13.81 -1.87 -13.40
N GLN A 93 13.97 -0.77 -12.68
CA GLN A 93 15.26 -0.32 -12.18
C GLN A 93 15.69 -1.04 -10.90
N LEU A 94 17.00 -1.18 -10.73
CA LEU A 94 17.61 -1.46 -9.44
C LEU A 94 17.74 -0.13 -8.68
N ASN A 95 17.36 -0.10 -7.41
CA ASN A 95 17.42 1.13 -6.63
C ASN A 95 18.12 0.87 -5.29
N TYR A 96 19.19 1.62 -5.05
CA TYR A 96 19.84 1.71 -3.75
C TYR A 96 19.44 3.03 -3.13
N ALA A 97 18.81 2.99 -1.95
CA ALA A 97 18.33 4.17 -1.28
C ALA A 97 18.79 4.22 0.17
N TYR A 98 18.98 5.44 0.68
CA TYR A 98 19.28 5.66 2.09
C TYR A 98 18.49 6.85 2.66
N GLU A 99 18.22 6.81 3.97
CA GLU A 99 17.62 7.93 4.68
C GLU A 99 18.65 9.06 4.83
N LYS A 100 18.30 10.26 4.36
CA LYS A 100 19.13 11.45 4.58
C LYS A 100 19.16 11.81 6.08
N PRO A 101 20.19 12.53 6.55
CA PRO A 101 20.20 13.06 7.91
C PRO A 101 18.90 13.79 8.23
N ARG A 102 18.31 13.52 9.40
CA ARG A 102 17.03 14.11 9.80
C ARG A 102 17.22 15.60 10.08
N PRO A 103 16.50 16.49 9.37
CA PRO A 103 16.46 17.91 9.73
C PRO A 103 15.84 18.09 11.12
N GLU A 104 16.27 19.11 11.85
CA GLU A 104 15.69 19.47 13.14
C GLU A 104 14.16 19.66 13.03
N GLY A 105 13.43 19.11 14.01
CA GLY A 105 11.97 19.18 14.05
C GLY A 105 11.23 18.27 13.05
N LYS A 106 11.93 17.56 12.15
CA LYS A 106 11.31 16.58 11.24
C LYS A 106 11.48 15.16 11.74
N ARG A 107 10.40 14.37 11.61
CA ARG A 107 10.39 12.95 11.98
C ARG A 107 11.19 12.06 11.02
N PHE A 108 11.44 12.53 9.80
CA PHE A 108 12.07 11.75 8.72
C PHE A 108 12.97 12.65 7.87
N GLY A 109 14.13 12.14 7.45
CA GLY A 109 15.13 12.91 6.70
C GLY A 109 14.86 13.05 5.20
N GLY A 110 13.95 12.24 4.66
CA GLY A 110 13.81 12.06 3.22
C GLY A 110 14.68 10.92 2.72
N TRP A 111 14.38 10.43 1.52
CA TRP A 111 15.18 9.40 0.86
C TRP A 111 16.13 10.04 -0.15
N GLN A 112 17.33 9.49 -0.26
CA GLN A 112 18.17 9.64 -1.44
C GLN A 112 18.07 8.34 -2.24
N ASP A 113 17.62 8.44 -3.49
CA ASP A 113 17.54 7.33 -4.42
C ASP A 113 18.75 7.34 -5.36
N HIS A 114 19.28 6.16 -5.65
CA HIS A 114 20.27 5.92 -6.70
C HIS A 114 19.78 4.77 -7.58
N ASN A 115 19.33 5.12 -8.79
CA ASN A 115 18.74 4.19 -9.74
C ASN A 115 19.80 3.68 -10.70
N ILE A 116 19.82 2.38 -10.92
CA ILE A 116 20.79 1.69 -11.77
C ILE A 116 20.04 0.84 -12.79
N ASN A 117 20.55 0.80 -14.02
CA ASN A 117 20.08 -0.14 -15.02
C ASN A 117 20.57 -1.55 -14.62
N PRO A 118 19.68 -2.49 -14.28
CA PRO A 118 20.09 -3.78 -13.77
C PRO A 118 20.78 -4.68 -14.81
N GLN A 119 20.68 -4.38 -16.10
CA GLN A 119 21.31 -5.14 -17.17
C GLN A 119 22.73 -4.65 -17.46
N THR A 120 22.95 -3.34 -17.46
CA THR A 120 24.26 -2.76 -17.81
C THR A 120 25.11 -2.39 -16.59
N GLY A 121 24.46 -2.15 -15.44
CA GLY A 121 25.10 -1.61 -14.24
C GLY A 121 25.29 -0.09 -14.28
N ASP A 122 24.82 0.59 -15.34
CA ASP A 122 24.98 2.03 -15.49
C ASP A 122 24.02 2.81 -14.58
N GLU A 123 24.50 3.93 -14.05
CA GLU A 123 23.65 4.88 -13.32
C GLU A 123 22.60 5.49 -14.25
N ILE A 124 21.36 5.51 -13.79
CA ILE A 124 20.26 6.18 -14.47
C ILE A 124 20.15 7.61 -13.95
N ALA A 125 20.00 8.57 -14.86
CA ALA A 125 19.79 9.96 -14.51
C ALA A 125 18.66 10.13 -13.50
N GLN A 126 18.82 11.08 -12.58
CA GLN A 126 17.85 11.35 -11.53
C GLN A 126 16.46 11.61 -12.15
N THR A 127 15.46 10.89 -11.64
CA THR A 127 14.08 11.06 -12.09
C THR A 127 13.55 12.40 -11.63
N ARG A 128 12.69 13.02 -12.44
CA ARG A 128 11.98 14.24 -12.02
C ARG A 128 11.14 13.96 -10.77
N ASP A 129 11.04 14.95 -9.89
CA ASP A 129 10.09 14.86 -8.78
C ASP A 129 8.65 14.84 -9.34
N THR A 130 7.90 13.82 -8.96
CA THR A 130 6.52 13.63 -9.39
C THR A 130 5.79 12.78 -8.37
N ARG A 131 4.52 13.14 -8.12
CA ARG A 131 3.64 12.26 -7.34
C ARG A 131 3.21 11.04 -8.14
N GLY A 132 3.27 11.08 -9.47
CA GLY A 132 2.86 9.98 -10.34
C GLY A 132 1.50 9.40 -9.93
N GLY A 133 1.40 8.07 -9.90
CA GLY A 133 0.22 7.38 -9.41
C GLY A 133 0.00 7.50 -7.90
N ASN A 134 1.00 7.90 -7.11
CA ASN A 134 0.82 8.13 -5.66
C ASN A 134 -0.18 9.24 -5.38
N PHE A 135 -0.37 10.19 -6.30
CA PHE A 135 -1.37 11.24 -6.16
C PHE A 135 -2.77 10.64 -6.02
N PHE A 136 -3.19 9.78 -6.95
CA PHE A 136 -4.52 9.15 -6.93
C PHE A 136 -4.66 8.18 -5.76
N TYR A 137 -3.59 7.44 -5.45
CA TYR A 137 -3.55 6.58 -4.27
C TYR A 137 -3.82 7.35 -2.98
N ARG A 138 -3.19 8.51 -2.80
CA ARG A 138 -3.43 9.36 -1.63
C ARG A 138 -4.80 10.04 -1.68
N LEU A 139 -5.21 10.56 -2.83
CA LEU A 139 -6.50 11.21 -3.02
C LEU A 139 -7.67 10.30 -2.63
N HIS A 140 -7.55 8.99 -2.85
CA HIS A 140 -8.56 7.99 -2.50
C HIS A 140 -8.95 7.97 -1.00
N PHE A 141 -8.03 8.27 -0.08
CA PHE A 141 -8.31 8.16 1.37
C PHE A 141 -7.77 9.31 2.24
N ASP A 142 -6.78 10.05 1.77
CA ASP A 142 -6.23 11.24 2.43
C ASP A 142 -6.80 12.56 1.83
N LEU A 143 -7.59 12.47 0.76
CA LEU A 143 -8.08 13.62 -0.03
C LEU A 143 -6.92 14.56 -0.43
N HIS A 144 -7.22 15.76 -0.94
CA HIS A 144 -6.20 16.76 -1.29
C HIS A 144 -6.56 18.12 -0.68
N TYR A 145 -5.54 18.89 -0.27
CA TYR A 145 -5.65 20.21 0.38
C TYR A 145 -6.24 20.27 1.79
N ILE A 146 -6.47 19.14 2.45
CA ILE A 146 -6.92 19.11 3.84
C ILE A 146 -5.99 18.26 4.71
N ASP A 147 -6.07 18.44 6.02
CA ASP A 147 -5.33 17.61 6.98
C ASP A 147 -5.70 16.12 6.81
N VAL A 148 -4.68 15.26 6.85
CA VAL A 148 -4.78 13.81 6.64
C VAL A 148 -5.75 13.16 7.63
N ARG A 149 -5.73 13.59 8.90
CA ARG A 149 -6.62 13.00 9.91
C ARG A 149 -8.08 13.39 9.63
N THR A 150 -8.32 14.64 9.28
CA THR A 150 -9.64 15.15 8.92
C THR A 150 -10.18 14.47 7.67
N ALA A 151 -9.34 14.31 6.65
CA ALA A 151 -9.70 13.62 5.41
C ALA A 151 -10.16 12.18 5.66
N ARG A 152 -9.39 11.42 6.45
CA ARG A 152 -9.74 10.04 6.77
C ARG A 152 -11.03 9.94 7.55
N TRP A 153 -11.33 10.88 8.46
CA TRP A 153 -12.64 10.92 9.12
C TRP A 153 -13.78 11.11 8.12
N ILE A 154 -13.64 12.06 7.20
CA ILE A 154 -14.63 12.31 6.14
C ILE A 154 -14.85 11.07 5.28
N VAL A 155 -13.76 10.43 4.83
CA VAL A 155 -13.81 9.20 4.02
C VAL A 155 -14.42 8.04 4.81
N CYS A 156 -14.10 7.88 6.09
CA CYS A 156 -14.71 6.86 6.96
C CYS A 156 -16.23 7.03 7.06
N PHE A 157 -16.72 8.25 7.31
CA PHE A 157 -18.15 8.51 7.38
C PHE A 157 -18.83 8.32 6.03
N ALA A 158 -18.19 8.74 4.94
CA ALA A 158 -18.69 8.49 3.59
C ALA A 158 -18.83 6.99 3.28
N SER A 159 -17.84 6.19 3.66
CA SER A 159 -17.88 4.72 3.52
C SER A 159 -18.96 4.08 4.40
N LEU A 160 -19.18 4.58 5.62
CA LEU A 160 -20.26 4.10 6.49
C LEU A 160 -21.64 4.42 5.87
N PHE A 161 -21.82 5.64 5.40
CA PHE A 161 -23.04 6.07 4.71
C PHE A 161 -23.27 5.29 3.43
N MET A 162 -22.22 4.98 2.68
CA MET A 162 -22.32 4.09 1.53
C MET A 162 -22.75 2.69 1.93
N LEU A 163 -22.20 2.10 2.99
CA LEU A 163 -22.60 0.77 3.46
C LEU A 163 -24.10 0.75 3.84
N VAL A 164 -24.56 1.80 4.52
CA VAL A 164 -25.98 2.01 4.82
C VAL A 164 -26.81 2.15 3.55
N ALA A 165 -26.34 2.89 2.54
CA ALA A 165 -27.00 3.02 1.25
C ALA A 165 -27.07 1.69 0.48
N LEU A 166 -26.02 0.87 0.52
CA LEU A 166 -26.00 -0.46 -0.10
C LEU A 166 -27.00 -1.41 0.58
N ILE A 167 -26.96 -1.51 1.91
CA ILE A 167 -27.87 -2.38 2.68
C ILE A 167 -29.32 -1.94 2.45
N SER A 168 -29.59 -0.64 2.56
CA SER A 168 -30.93 -0.10 2.31
C SER A 168 -31.40 -0.33 0.88
N GLY A 169 -30.51 -0.21 -0.12
CA GLY A 169 -30.77 -0.52 -1.52
C GLY A 169 -31.20 -1.99 -1.71
N VAL A 170 -30.47 -2.93 -1.12
CA VAL A 170 -30.82 -4.36 -1.17
C VAL A 170 -32.19 -4.61 -0.52
N VAL A 171 -32.47 -3.97 0.62
CA VAL A 171 -33.74 -4.13 1.34
C VAL A 171 -34.94 -3.61 0.54
N ILE A 172 -34.82 -2.45 -0.13
CA ILE A 172 -35.93 -1.87 -0.90
C ILE A 172 -36.19 -2.61 -2.24
N HIS A 173 -35.16 -3.19 -2.85
CA HIS A 173 -35.27 -3.88 -4.14
C HIS A 173 -35.76 -5.33 -4.01
N LYS A 174 -37.06 -5.51 -3.83
CA LYS A 174 -37.71 -6.85 -3.75
C LYS A 174 -37.57 -7.71 -5.02
N ARG A 175 -37.26 -7.10 -6.16
CA ARG A 175 -37.14 -7.74 -7.49
C ARG A 175 -35.75 -7.59 -8.10
N ILE A 176 -34.72 -7.46 -7.25
CA ILE A 176 -33.34 -7.12 -7.62
C ILE A 176 -32.82 -7.87 -8.87
N PHE A 177 -33.06 -9.18 -8.97
CA PHE A 177 -32.63 -9.99 -10.12
C PHE A 177 -33.49 -9.82 -11.36
N LYS A 178 -34.82 -9.70 -11.21
CA LYS A 178 -35.73 -9.56 -12.36
C LYS A 178 -35.51 -8.21 -13.05
N ASP A 179 -35.31 -7.18 -12.24
CA ASP A 179 -35.19 -5.82 -12.75
C ASP A 179 -33.83 -5.57 -13.42
N MET A 180 -32.80 -6.36 -13.07
CA MET A 180 -31.50 -6.40 -13.76
C MET A 180 -31.61 -6.83 -15.24
N PHE A 181 -32.61 -7.65 -15.59
CA PHE A 181 -32.84 -8.09 -16.97
C PHE A 181 -33.90 -7.24 -17.71
N SER A 182 -34.43 -6.20 -17.07
CA SER A 182 -35.45 -5.34 -17.66
C SER A 182 -34.94 -3.92 -17.87
N PHE A 183 -34.61 -3.58 -19.12
CA PHE A 183 -34.22 -2.22 -19.49
C PHE A 183 -35.25 -1.61 -20.45
N ARG A 184 -35.87 -0.50 -20.06
CA ARG A 184 -36.83 0.22 -20.91
C ARG A 184 -36.16 1.46 -21.52
N ALA A 185 -35.80 1.39 -22.79
CA ALA A 185 -35.24 2.52 -23.53
C ALA A 185 -36.28 3.63 -23.80
N ASN A 186 -35.81 4.88 -23.97
CA ASN A 186 -36.62 6.04 -24.39
C ASN A 186 -37.80 6.40 -23.45
N LYS A 187 -37.66 6.20 -22.14
CA LYS A 187 -38.66 6.52 -21.10
C LYS A 187 -38.17 7.55 -20.08
N GLY A 188 -37.16 8.36 -20.43
CA GLY A 188 -36.64 9.46 -19.60
C GLY A 188 -36.18 8.98 -18.23
N SER A 189 -36.75 9.54 -17.15
CA SER A 189 -36.43 9.18 -15.76
C SER A 189 -36.56 7.68 -15.47
N ARG A 190 -37.52 6.98 -16.09
CA ARG A 190 -37.68 5.52 -15.90
C ARG A 190 -36.52 4.74 -16.52
N SER A 191 -35.96 5.21 -17.64
CA SER A 191 -34.76 4.60 -18.23
C SER A 191 -33.52 4.81 -17.36
N TRP A 192 -33.40 5.97 -16.70
CA TRP A 192 -32.33 6.23 -15.73
C TRP A 192 -32.45 5.36 -14.48
N LEU A 193 -33.68 5.15 -13.97
CA LEU A 193 -33.91 4.24 -12.86
C LEU A 193 -33.57 2.79 -13.24
N ASP A 194 -34.00 2.34 -14.42
CA ASP A 194 -33.64 1.02 -14.93
C ASP A 194 -32.12 0.88 -15.09
N GLY A 195 -31.45 1.91 -15.64
CA GLY A 195 -30.00 1.96 -15.77
C GLY A 195 -29.28 1.88 -14.42
N HIS A 196 -29.73 2.66 -13.44
CA HIS A 196 -29.24 2.58 -12.06
C HIS A 196 -29.45 1.19 -11.48
N ASN A 197 -30.62 0.56 -11.67
CA ASN A 197 -30.87 -0.79 -11.16
C ASN A 197 -29.90 -1.80 -11.78
N VAL A 198 -29.74 -1.80 -13.10
CA VAL A 198 -28.83 -2.73 -13.79
C VAL A 198 -27.39 -2.53 -13.30
N SER A 199 -26.89 -1.29 -13.28
CA SER A 199 -25.51 -1.02 -12.85
C SER A 199 -25.28 -1.33 -11.37
N SER A 200 -26.25 -0.99 -10.52
CA SER A 200 -26.12 -1.15 -9.06
C SER A 200 -26.13 -2.61 -8.67
N VAL A 201 -26.99 -3.43 -9.28
CA VAL A 201 -27.07 -4.86 -8.99
C VAL A 201 -25.86 -5.61 -9.51
N LEU A 202 -25.44 -5.32 -10.75
CA LEU A 202 -24.25 -5.94 -11.35
C LEU A 202 -22.99 -5.65 -10.52
N ALA A 203 -22.84 -4.41 -10.06
CA ALA A 203 -21.68 -3.99 -9.30
C ALA A 203 -21.82 -4.16 -7.78
N LEU A 204 -22.98 -4.59 -7.28
CA LEU A 204 -23.27 -4.74 -5.84
C LEU A 204 -22.23 -5.57 -5.08
N PRO A 205 -21.84 -6.78 -5.52
CA PRO A 205 -20.87 -7.59 -4.76
C PRO A 205 -19.54 -6.86 -4.60
N PHE A 206 -19.09 -6.15 -5.65
CA PHE A 206 -17.86 -5.37 -5.62
C PHE A 206 -18.00 -4.15 -4.71
N HIS A 207 -19.07 -3.36 -4.83
CA HIS A 207 -19.29 -2.19 -3.99
C HIS A 207 -19.40 -2.58 -2.51
N LEU A 208 -20.06 -3.68 -2.18
CA LEU A 208 -20.15 -4.16 -0.81
C LEU A 208 -18.76 -4.56 -0.27
N MET A 209 -18.01 -5.34 -1.04
CA MET A 209 -16.67 -5.78 -0.68
C MET A 209 -15.72 -4.59 -0.48
N ILE A 210 -15.62 -3.67 -1.45
CA ILE A 210 -14.67 -2.54 -1.38
C ILE A 210 -15.04 -1.54 -0.28
N THR A 211 -16.34 -1.32 -0.02
CA THR A 211 -16.80 -0.44 1.06
C THR A 211 -16.45 -1.05 2.42
N TYR A 212 -16.69 -2.36 2.57
CA TYR A 212 -16.34 -3.09 3.79
C TYR A 212 -14.83 -3.10 4.03
N THR A 213 -14.02 -3.45 3.03
CA THR A 213 -12.56 -3.46 3.19
C THR A 213 -12.00 -2.05 3.45
N GLY A 214 -12.57 -1.01 2.85
CA GLY A 214 -12.22 0.38 3.16
C GLY A 214 -12.46 0.76 4.62
N LEU A 215 -13.62 0.36 5.18
CA LEU A 215 -13.94 0.56 6.60
C LEU A 215 -13.00 -0.23 7.52
N ILE A 216 -12.72 -1.50 7.20
CA ILE A 216 -11.81 -2.34 7.98
C ILE A 216 -10.39 -1.75 8.00
N THR A 217 -9.91 -1.22 6.87
CA THR A 217 -8.57 -0.60 6.78
C THR A 217 -8.42 0.60 7.74
N LEU A 218 -9.52 1.29 8.05
CA LEU A 218 -9.55 2.43 8.96
C LEU A 218 -10.27 2.12 10.28
N ILE A 219 -10.44 0.84 10.63
CA ILE A 219 -11.29 0.42 11.76
C ILE A 219 -10.86 1.03 13.09
N PHE A 220 -9.56 1.14 13.35
CA PHE A 220 -9.05 1.74 14.59
C PHE A 220 -9.29 3.25 14.68
N MET A 221 -9.68 3.90 13.59
CA MET A 221 -10.14 5.29 13.64
C MET A 221 -11.56 5.36 14.20
N LEU A 222 -12.42 4.41 13.84
CA LEU A 222 -13.81 4.34 14.26
C LEU A 222 -13.99 3.65 15.63
N PHE A 223 -13.24 2.58 15.88
CA PHE A 223 -13.34 1.71 17.05
C PHE A 223 -11.95 1.40 17.64
N PRO A 224 -11.24 2.40 18.19
CA PRO A 224 -9.93 2.16 18.82
C PRO A 224 -10.03 1.47 20.19
N TYR A 225 -11.19 1.60 20.85
CA TYR A 225 -11.35 1.28 22.28
C TYR A 225 -10.95 -0.15 22.67
N PRO A 226 -11.30 -1.21 21.90
CA PRO A 226 -10.88 -2.57 22.24
C PRO A 226 -9.37 -2.73 22.37
N ALA A 227 -8.61 -2.11 21.46
CA ALA A 227 -7.15 -2.12 21.53
C ALA A 227 -6.63 -1.22 22.66
N MET A 228 -7.24 -0.05 22.86
CA MET A 228 -6.88 0.88 23.95
C MET A 228 -7.11 0.30 25.35
N THR A 229 -8.07 -0.61 25.51
CA THR A 229 -8.33 -1.25 26.81
C THR A 229 -7.55 -2.53 27.03
N ALA A 230 -7.25 -3.28 25.96
CA ALA A 230 -6.55 -4.56 26.07
C ALA A 230 -5.02 -4.40 26.15
N TYR A 231 -4.47 -3.28 25.68
CA TYR A 231 -3.03 -3.04 25.60
C TYR A 231 -2.65 -1.72 26.29
N GLU A 232 -1.56 -1.74 27.06
CA GLU A 232 -1.02 -0.53 27.73
C GLU A 232 -0.65 0.57 26.72
N ASP A 233 -0.01 0.18 25.61
CA ASP A 233 0.33 1.07 24.48
C ASP A 233 -0.83 1.25 23.47
N GLY A 234 -2.03 0.81 23.84
CA GLY A 234 -3.23 0.81 23.02
C GLY A 234 -3.03 0.15 21.65
N VAL A 235 -3.49 0.82 20.57
CA VAL A 235 -3.37 0.31 19.20
C VAL A 235 -1.91 -0.03 18.82
N ARG A 236 -0.91 0.68 19.37
CA ARG A 236 0.50 0.37 19.09
C ARG A 236 0.92 -0.96 19.71
N GLY A 237 0.51 -1.22 20.95
CA GLY A 237 0.76 -2.49 21.63
C GLY A 237 0.18 -3.66 20.85
N LEU A 238 -1.07 -3.55 20.40
CA LEU A 238 -1.71 -4.56 19.55
C LEU A 238 -0.86 -4.88 18.30
N PHE A 239 -0.42 -3.86 17.57
CA PHE A 239 0.37 -4.08 16.36
C PHE A 239 1.77 -4.63 16.63
N ASN A 240 2.38 -4.32 17.78
CA ASN A 240 3.67 -4.92 18.16
C ASN A 240 3.53 -6.43 18.39
N ASP A 241 2.42 -6.87 19.00
CA ASP A 241 2.16 -8.28 19.29
C ASP A 241 1.79 -9.09 18.04
N VAL A 242 0.95 -8.53 17.16
CA VAL A 242 0.49 -9.25 15.96
C VAL A 242 1.45 -9.16 14.76
N LEU A 243 2.36 -8.19 14.75
CA LEU A 243 3.35 -7.98 13.68
C LEU A 243 4.77 -7.94 14.27
N PRO A 244 5.38 -9.09 14.58
CA PRO A 244 6.68 -9.16 15.25
C PRO A 244 7.83 -8.48 14.48
N THR A 245 7.73 -8.36 13.16
CA THR A 245 8.69 -7.61 12.32
C THR A 245 8.68 -6.09 12.56
N ASN A 246 7.72 -5.56 13.31
CA ASN A 246 7.66 -4.13 13.69
C ASN A 246 8.38 -3.82 15.01
N VAL A 247 8.88 -4.82 15.75
CA VAL A 247 9.63 -4.57 16.98
C VAL A 247 10.94 -3.88 16.63
N ARG A 248 10.97 -2.56 16.82
CA ARG A 248 12.17 -1.75 16.59
C ARG A 248 13.08 -1.93 17.80
N SER A 249 14.24 -2.57 17.62
CA SER A 249 15.33 -2.44 18.58
C SER A 249 15.68 -0.96 18.74
N LYS A 250 15.96 -0.54 19.97
CA LYS A 250 16.46 0.81 20.23
C LYS A 250 17.84 0.91 19.58
N SER A 251 18.07 2.01 18.85
CA SER A 251 19.37 2.26 18.21
C SER A 251 20.47 2.29 19.27
N SER A 252 21.56 1.56 19.03
CA SER A 252 22.76 1.55 19.85
C SER A 252 23.72 2.64 19.36
N PRO A 253 24.37 3.40 20.26
CA PRO A 253 25.45 4.31 19.88
C PRO A 253 26.75 3.56 19.54
N GLU A 254 26.86 2.28 19.91
CA GLU A 254 28.07 1.48 19.70
C GLU A 254 28.23 1.07 18.24
N SER A 255 29.42 1.30 17.69
CA SER A 255 29.78 0.90 16.33
C SER A 255 30.09 -0.59 16.27
N ALA A 256 29.53 -1.29 15.29
CA ALA A 256 29.85 -2.69 15.01
C ALA A 256 29.80 -2.95 13.50
N PRO A 257 30.75 -3.70 12.92
CA PRO A 257 30.71 -4.01 11.50
C PRO A 257 29.48 -4.87 11.17
N LEU A 258 28.97 -4.70 9.95
CA LEU A 258 27.92 -5.58 9.46
C LEU A 258 28.44 -7.00 9.24
N ALA A 259 27.62 -7.99 9.56
CA ALA A 259 27.83 -9.38 9.18
C ALA A 259 28.01 -9.50 7.65
N GLY A 260 28.84 -10.46 7.23
CA GLY A 260 29.05 -10.73 5.81
C GLY A 260 27.73 -11.10 5.13
N ILE A 261 27.25 -10.25 4.22
CA ILE A 261 25.96 -10.43 3.54
C ILE A 261 25.86 -11.77 2.82
N GLU A 262 26.99 -12.30 2.33
CA GLU A 262 27.03 -13.59 1.64
C GLU A 262 26.52 -14.73 2.53
N GLY A 263 26.93 -14.78 3.81
CA GLY A 263 26.48 -15.79 4.75
C GLY A 263 24.98 -15.68 5.06
N ILE A 264 24.46 -14.45 5.13
CA ILE A 264 23.02 -14.21 5.28
C ILE A 264 22.27 -14.70 4.05
N LEU A 265 22.76 -14.39 2.84
CA LEU A 265 22.15 -14.87 1.60
C LEU A 265 22.24 -16.39 1.48
N ASP A 266 23.32 -17.01 1.96
CA ASP A 266 23.43 -18.47 2.00
C ASP A 266 22.36 -19.08 2.91
N GLN A 267 22.11 -18.50 4.09
CA GLN A 267 21.00 -18.92 4.96
C GLN A 267 19.63 -18.72 4.27
N VAL A 268 19.43 -17.59 3.59
CA VAL A 268 18.20 -17.29 2.85
C VAL A 268 17.95 -18.34 1.77
N TYR A 269 18.95 -18.61 0.91
CA TYR A 269 18.81 -19.58 -0.19
C TYR A 269 18.86 -21.04 0.28
N THR A 270 19.46 -21.34 1.44
CA THR A 270 19.36 -22.68 2.05
C THR A 270 17.94 -22.96 2.50
N ASN A 271 17.30 -21.98 3.15
CA ASN A 271 15.92 -22.12 3.61
C ASN A 271 14.91 -21.99 2.45
N TRP A 272 15.18 -21.11 1.49
CA TRP A 272 14.34 -20.83 0.32
C TRP A 272 15.18 -20.85 -0.98
N PRO A 273 15.45 -22.04 -1.56
CA PRO A 273 16.35 -22.21 -2.72
C PRO A 273 15.99 -21.38 -3.96
N ASN A 274 14.69 -21.15 -4.17
CA ASN A 274 14.17 -20.39 -5.31
C ASN A 274 13.58 -19.05 -4.88
N ALA A 275 14.03 -18.48 -3.76
CA ALA A 275 13.54 -17.19 -3.29
C ALA A 275 13.78 -16.10 -4.31
N ASP A 276 12.69 -15.49 -4.78
CA ASP A 276 12.74 -14.28 -5.58
C ASP A 276 12.73 -13.06 -4.65
N LEU A 277 13.91 -12.52 -4.34
CA LEU A 277 14.05 -11.41 -3.41
C LEU A 277 13.55 -10.11 -4.02
N THR A 278 12.79 -9.32 -3.25
CA THR A 278 12.23 -8.04 -3.70
C THR A 278 12.92 -6.84 -3.07
N GLN A 279 13.33 -6.98 -1.81
CA GLN A 279 13.92 -5.90 -1.05
C GLN A 279 14.84 -6.44 0.04
N ILE A 280 15.94 -5.74 0.26
CA ILE A 280 16.73 -5.82 1.50
C ILE A 280 16.70 -4.47 2.18
N SER A 281 16.46 -4.47 3.48
CA SER A 281 16.49 -3.26 4.29
C SER A 281 17.47 -3.47 5.44
N ILE A 282 18.40 -2.53 5.61
CA ILE A 282 19.38 -2.55 6.70
C ILE A 282 19.14 -1.33 7.56
N ARG A 283 18.73 -1.54 8.80
CA ARG A 283 18.53 -0.47 9.78
C ARG A 283 19.75 -0.38 10.67
N ASP A 284 20.09 0.86 11.04
CA ASP A 284 21.27 1.17 11.86
C ASP A 284 22.52 0.44 11.35
N PRO A 285 22.85 0.57 10.04
CA PRO A 285 24.08 -0.01 9.51
C PRO A 285 25.29 0.47 10.32
N ASN A 286 26.30 -0.39 10.44
CA ASN A 286 27.54 -0.13 11.18
C ASN A 286 27.38 0.07 12.70
N LYS A 287 26.27 -0.37 13.29
CA LYS A 287 26.01 -0.27 14.74
C LYS A 287 25.70 -1.62 15.34
N ALA A 288 25.91 -1.75 16.65
CA ALA A 288 25.57 -2.96 17.41
C ALA A 288 24.07 -3.30 17.37
N SER A 289 23.20 -2.32 17.06
CA SER A 289 21.75 -2.51 16.87
C SER A 289 21.34 -2.81 15.43
N ALA A 290 22.30 -3.08 14.54
CA ALA A 290 22.01 -3.32 13.13
C ALA A 290 21.03 -4.48 12.96
N THR A 291 20.08 -4.31 12.04
CA THR A 291 19.14 -5.38 11.68
C THR A 291 19.01 -5.44 10.17
N ILE A 292 19.03 -6.66 9.63
CA ILE A 292 18.91 -6.92 8.20
C ILE A 292 17.59 -7.63 7.96
N THR A 293 16.71 -7.00 7.18
CA THR A 293 15.42 -7.55 6.78
C THR A 293 15.48 -7.93 5.31
N VAL A 294 15.25 -9.20 5.00
CA VAL A 294 15.18 -9.74 3.64
C VAL A 294 13.74 -10.08 3.32
N ARG A 295 13.21 -9.51 2.23
CA ARG A 295 11.83 -9.76 1.76
C ARG A 295 11.85 -10.50 0.43
N ALA A 296 11.11 -11.60 0.36
CA ALA A 296 10.86 -12.32 -0.88
C ALA A 296 9.49 -12.00 -1.47
N SER A 297 9.35 -12.25 -2.76
CA SER A 297 8.11 -12.16 -3.51
C SER A 297 7.10 -13.19 -2.99
N THR A 298 5.83 -12.80 -2.91
CA THR A 298 4.73 -13.75 -2.66
C THR A 298 4.43 -14.60 -3.89
N GLY A 299 5.03 -14.29 -5.05
CA GLY A 299 4.73 -14.93 -6.33
C GLY A 299 3.23 -14.81 -6.63
N THR A 300 2.60 -15.94 -6.94
CA THR A 300 1.15 -16.04 -7.20
C THR A 300 0.31 -16.27 -5.94
N GLN A 301 0.92 -16.29 -4.75
CA GLN A 301 0.18 -16.53 -3.51
C GLN A 301 -0.62 -15.30 -3.12
N VAL A 302 -1.90 -15.51 -2.78
CA VAL A 302 -2.76 -14.48 -2.19
C VAL A 302 -2.46 -14.42 -0.69
N ARG A 303 -1.39 -13.71 -0.32
CA ARG A 303 -0.97 -13.49 1.07
C ARG A 303 -0.75 -12.01 1.32
N ASP A 304 -1.22 -11.54 2.47
CA ASP A 304 -1.04 -10.15 2.91
C ASP A 304 0.40 -9.89 3.39
N GLN A 305 1.04 -10.89 3.98
CA GLN A 305 2.42 -10.80 4.45
C GLN A 305 3.40 -11.40 3.45
N THR A 306 4.35 -10.58 2.99
CA THR A 306 5.49 -11.04 2.19
C THR A 306 6.40 -11.93 3.04
N PRO A 307 6.87 -13.09 2.53
CA PRO A 307 7.85 -13.89 3.24
C PRO A 307 9.06 -13.03 3.62
N THR A 308 9.34 -12.94 4.92
CA THR A 308 10.34 -12.05 5.47
C THR A 308 11.24 -12.80 6.43
N LEU A 309 12.55 -12.63 6.28
CA LEU A 309 13.56 -13.08 7.24
C LEU A 309 14.20 -11.85 7.89
N LEU A 310 14.40 -11.93 9.20
CA LEU A 310 15.02 -10.88 10.00
C LEU A 310 16.27 -11.45 10.65
N PHE A 311 17.40 -10.78 10.44
CA PHE A 311 18.70 -11.17 10.95
C PHE A 311 19.26 -10.09 11.87
N ASN A 312 20.08 -10.50 12.83
CA ASN A 312 20.97 -9.58 13.53
C ASN A 312 22.01 -9.08 12.53
N GLY A 313 22.17 -7.77 12.42
CA GLY A 313 23.07 -7.17 11.43
C GLY A 313 24.56 -7.33 11.76
N VAL A 314 24.92 -7.77 12.97
CA VAL A 314 26.30 -7.99 13.42
C VAL A 314 26.65 -9.48 13.43
N ASP A 315 25.75 -10.32 13.95
CA ASP A 315 26.01 -11.75 14.15
C ASP A 315 25.56 -12.64 12.97
N GLY A 316 24.67 -12.11 12.11
CA GLY A 316 24.14 -12.80 10.93
C GLY A 316 22.96 -13.73 11.18
#